data_AF-A0A326RVV3-F1
#
_entry.id   AF-A0A326RVV3-F1
#
_cell.length_a   1.000
_cell.length_b   1.000
_cell.length_c   1.000
_cell.angle_alpha   90.00
_cell.angle_beta   90.00
_cell.angle_gamma   90.00
#
_symmetry.space_group_name_H-M   'P 1'
#
loop_
_entity.id
_entity.type
_entity.pdbx_description
1 polymer ?
#
loop_
_entity_poly.entity_id
_entity_poly.type
_entity_poly.pdbx_seq_one_letter_code
_entity_poly.pdbx_strand_id
1 'polypeptide(L)'
;MNKLQLFFHHLFRFIWNAIFILSYPILASFGLIFIGLTFLFSKLSLLLTRLKPEGNKVVFKESDWETLPYSNDLLEAKLIKQIMFGPSGFRLRRKDGVPSILGDYVFGKKVRVIEEGFILEKWNTLESKEMPDFDICLYNPDEDSLRSLTTIKCFDWHVSEKTKHELSFKWFDGTQGGEVKVAL
;
A
#
# COMPACT_ATOMS: atom_id res chain seq x y z
N MET A 1 -65.59 35.63 11.48
CA MET A 1 -65.08 34.24 11.55
C MET A 1 -66.24 33.31 11.87
N ASN A 2 -66.42 32.24 11.09
CA ASN A 2 -67.57 31.35 11.21
C ASN A 2 -67.38 30.38 12.39
N LYS A 3 -68.43 30.06 13.16
CA LYS A 3 -68.32 29.27 14.42
C LYS A 3 -67.61 27.91 14.22
N LEU A 4 -67.78 27.32 13.04
CA LEU A 4 -67.11 26.08 12.63
C LEU A 4 -65.58 26.23 12.55
N GLN A 5 -65.07 27.33 11.99
CA GLN A 5 -63.62 27.57 11.90
C GLN A 5 -62.97 27.73 13.29
N LEU A 6 -63.69 28.34 14.23
CA LEU A 6 -63.24 28.52 15.62
C LEU A 6 -63.11 27.18 16.36
N PHE A 7 -64.05 26.26 16.11
CA PHE A 7 -64.02 24.90 16.64
C PHE A 7 -62.84 24.09 16.06
N PHE A 8 -62.67 24.08 14.74
CA PHE A 8 -61.54 23.40 14.10
C PHE A 8 -60.18 23.95 14.56
N HIS A 9 -60.07 25.26 14.75
CA HIS A 9 -58.85 25.89 15.27
C HIS A 9 -58.53 25.41 16.70
N HIS A 10 -59.53 25.32 17.58
CA HIS A 10 -59.33 24.79 18.94
C HIS A 10 -58.97 23.31 18.95
N LEU A 11 -59.66 22.50 18.14
CA LEU A 11 -59.39 21.07 18.03
C LEU A 11 -57.98 20.80 17.49
N PHE A 12 -57.58 21.51 16.44
CA PHE A 12 -56.23 21.40 15.88
C PHE A 12 -55.16 21.80 16.89
N ARG A 13 -55.35 22.93 17.59
CA ARG A 13 -54.43 23.37 18.65
C ARG A 13 -54.32 22.35 19.78
N PHE A 14 -55.42 21.70 20.15
CA PHE A 14 -55.43 20.67 21.17
C PHE A 14 -54.65 19.43 20.74
N ILE A 15 -54.91 18.92 19.53
CA ILE A 15 -54.19 17.76 18.97
C ILE A 15 -52.70 18.07 18.83
N TRP A 16 -52.36 19.25 18.30
CA TRP A 16 -50.98 19.66 18.12
C TRP A 16 -50.23 19.79 19.45
N ASN A 17 -50.86 20.40 20.46
CA ASN A 17 -50.28 20.47 21.81
C ASN A 17 -50.10 19.08 22.43
N ALA A 18 -51.05 18.16 22.26
CA ALA A 18 -50.93 16.80 22.77
C ALA A 18 -49.76 16.05 22.10
N ILE A 19 -49.64 16.14 20.77
CA ILE A 19 -48.51 15.56 20.03
C ILE A 19 -47.19 16.17 20.50
N PHE A 20 -47.13 17.49 20.67
CA PHE A 20 -45.90 18.17 21.08
C PHE A 20 -45.48 17.76 22.50
N ILE A 21 -46.41 17.73 23.45
CA ILE A 21 -46.14 17.34 24.84
C ILE A 21 -45.68 15.88 24.93
N LEU A 22 -46.25 14.98 24.11
CA LEU A 22 -45.86 13.57 24.11
C LEU A 22 -44.55 13.30 23.38
N SER A 23 -44.32 13.97 22.24
CA SER A 23 -43.12 13.73 21.41
C SER A 23 -41.87 14.42 21.93
N TYR A 24 -42.00 15.58 22.58
CA TYR A 24 -40.85 16.36 23.03
C TYR A 24 -39.95 15.63 24.04
N PRO A 25 -40.49 14.98 25.10
CA PRO A 25 -39.66 14.21 26.04
C PRO A 25 -38.99 13.01 25.37
N ILE A 26 -39.65 12.38 24.39
CA ILE A 26 -39.10 11.22 23.66
C ILE A 26 -37.91 11.68 22.81
N LEU A 27 -38.08 12.75 22.04
CA LEU A 27 -37.03 13.33 21.21
C LEU A 27 -35.84 13.81 22.05
N ALA A 28 -36.11 14.49 23.17
CA ALA A 28 -35.08 14.95 24.10
C ALA A 28 -34.31 13.78 24.71
N SER A 29 -35.02 12.73 25.13
CA SER A 29 -34.41 11.52 25.70
C SER A 29 -33.54 10.79 24.68
N PHE A 30 -34.01 10.67 23.43
CA PHE A 30 -33.24 10.07 22.34
C PHE A 30 -31.96 10.87 22.05
N GLY A 31 -32.05 12.20 22.03
CA GLY A 31 -30.89 13.07 21.88
C GLY A 31 -29.85 12.89 22.99
N LEU A 32 -30.29 12.82 24.25
CA LEU A 32 -29.41 12.58 25.39
C LEU A 32 -28.74 11.21 25.33
N ILE A 33 -29.48 10.16 24.96
CA ILE A 33 -28.95 8.81 24.79
C ILE A 33 -27.90 8.78 23.68
N PHE A 34 -28.19 9.43 22.55
CA PHE A 34 -27.27 9.50 21.41
C PHE A 34 -25.96 10.21 21.76
N ILE A 35 -26.04 11.33 22.48
CA ILE A 35 -24.85 12.05 22.98
C ILE A 35 -24.04 11.16 23.95
N GLY A 36 -24.72 10.47 24.87
CA GLY A 36 -24.07 9.55 25.79
C GLY A 36 -23.34 8.40 25.06
N LEU A 37 -23.99 7.83 24.04
CA LEU A 37 -23.44 6.73 23.26
C LEU A 37 -22.22 7.17 22.43
N THR A 38 -22.31 8.32 21.76
CA THR A 38 -21.18 8.88 20.98
C THR A 38 -19.98 9.21 21.87
N PHE A 39 -20.23 9.75 23.07
CA PHE A 39 -19.18 9.98 24.05
C PHE A 39 -18.55 8.68 24.56
N LEU A 40 -19.35 7.65 24.83
CA LEU A 40 -18.87 6.33 25.23
C LEU A 40 -17.96 5.73 24.17
N PHE A 41 -18.36 5.74 22.89
CA PHE A 41 -17.53 5.25 21.79
C PHE A 41 -16.25 6.07 21.62
N SER A 42 -16.31 7.39 21.80
CA SER A 42 -15.12 8.26 21.76
C SER A 42 -14.12 7.89 22.86
N LYS A 43 -14.58 7.70 24.10
CA LYS A 43 -13.73 7.29 25.23
C LYS A 43 -13.21 5.87 25.07
N LEU A 44 -14.03 4.95 24.56
CA LEU A 44 -13.63 3.59 24.28
C LEU A 44 -12.55 3.54 23.19
N SER A 45 -12.72 4.33 22.12
CA SER A 45 -11.70 4.50 21.07
C SER A 45 -10.40 5.02 21.66
N LEU A 46 -10.44 6.07 22.48
CA LEU A 46 -9.26 6.60 23.16
C LEU A 46 -8.57 5.53 24.04
N LEU A 47 -9.34 4.77 24.80
CA LEU A 47 -8.82 3.71 25.66
C LEU A 47 -8.18 2.58 24.84
N LEU A 48 -8.81 2.15 23.75
CA LEU A 48 -8.26 1.15 22.82
C LEU A 48 -6.99 1.65 22.13
N THR A 49 -6.93 2.93 21.73
CA THR A 49 -5.71 3.50 21.14
C THR A 49 -4.55 3.59 22.12
N ARG A 50 -4.82 3.67 23.43
CA ARG A 50 -3.77 3.62 24.48
C ARG A 50 -3.28 2.20 24.79
N LEU A 51 -4.14 1.19 24.62
CA LEU A 51 -3.80 -0.22 24.81
C LEU A 51 -3.09 -0.82 23.60
N LYS A 52 -3.16 -0.16 22.44
CA LYS A 52 -2.29 -0.47 21.32
C LYS A 52 -0.86 -0.10 21.77
N PRO A 53 0.10 -1.06 21.91
CA PRO A 53 1.51 -0.68 21.91
C PRO A 53 1.72 0.19 20.67
N GLU A 54 2.60 1.20 20.71
CA GLU A 54 2.96 1.92 19.49
C GLU A 54 3.43 0.90 18.45
N GLY A 55 2.50 0.39 17.65
CA GLY A 55 2.78 -0.55 16.58
C GLY A 55 3.62 0.28 15.67
N ASN A 56 4.92 -0.04 15.65
CA ASN A 56 6.00 0.73 15.06
C ASN A 56 5.44 1.86 14.23
N LYS A 57 5.42 3.09 14.79
CA LYS A 57 5.39 4.27 13.93
C LYS A 57 6.39 3.92 12.85
N VAL A 58 5.91 3.74 11.62
CA VAL A 58 6.80 3.61 10.46
C VAL A 58 7.35 5.02 10.34
N VAL A 59 8.29 5.33 11.23
CA VAL A 59 9.32 6.31 11.00
C VAL A 59 9.86 5.80 9.68
N PHE A 60 9.59 6.55 8.62
CA PHE A 60 10.42 6.51 7.44
C PHE A 60 11.80 6.90 7.97
N LYS A 61 12.52 5.92 8.54
CA LYS A 61 13.95 6.05 8.75
C LYS A 61 14.45 6.37 7.36
N GLU A 62 15.12 7.51 7.22
CA GLU A 62 16.09 7.64 6.15
C GLU A 62 16.95 6.39 6.27
N SER A 63 16.68 5.39 5.42
CA SER A 63 17.40 4.14 5.52
C SER A 63 18.81 4.50 5.08
N ASP A 64 19.78 4.25 5.95
CA ASP A 64 21.16 4.20 5.52
C ASP A 64 21.32 3.10 4.47
N TRP A 65 22.45 3.12 3.78
CA TRP A 65 22.76 2.07 2.83
C TRP A 65 22.90 0.75 3.60
N GLU A 66 22.07 -0.22 3.26
CA GLU A 66 22.06 -1.54 3.87
C GLU A 66 22.54 -2.58 2.84
N THR A 67 23.40 -3.49 3.27
CA THR A 67 23.83 -4.61 2.42
C THR A 67 22.64 -5.46 2.01
N LEU A 68 22.48 -5.70 0.72
CA LEU A 68 21.41 -6.54 0.22
C LEU A 68 21.68 -8.01 0.56
N PRO A 69 20.76 -8.69 1.25
CA PRO A 69 20.86 -10.13 1.42
C PRO A 69 20.78 -10.79 0.04
N TYR A 70 21.54 -11.86 -0.17
CA TYR A 70 21.60 -12.58 -1.45
C TYR A 70 22.23 -11.79 -2.62
N SER A 71 23.13 -10.84 -2.33
CA SER A 71 23.94 -10.13 -3.34
C SER A 71 25.42 -10.53 -3.33
N ASN A 72 25.79 -11.62 -2.65
CA ASN A 72 27.19 -12.00 -2.36
C ASN A 72 28.00 -10.85 -1.72
N ASP A 73 27.34 -9.99 -0.93
CA ASP A 73 27.94 -8.82 -0.27
C ASP A 73 28.46 -7.74 -1.25
N LEU A 74 28.07 -7.80 -2.53
CA LEU A 74 28.48 -6.84 -3.56
C LEU A 74 27.61 -5.58 -3.59
N LEU A 75 26.31 -5.71 -3.30
CA LEU A 75 25.34 -4.63 -3.48
C LEU A 75 24.79 -4.10 -2.16
N GLU A 76 24.64 -2.79 -2.10
CA GLU A 76 23.92 -2.08 -1.05
C GLU A 76 22.64 -1.46 -1.62
N ALA A 77 21.60 -1.44 -0.81
CA ALA A 77 20.31 -0.84 -1.13
C ALA A 77 19.99 0.30 -0.16
N LYS A 78 19.42 1.36 -0.71
CA LYS A 78 18.83 2.46 0.06
C LYS A 78 17.38 2.62 -0.32
N LEU A 79 16.46 2.56 0.65
CA LEU A 79 15.04 2.80 0.43
C LEU A 79 14.83 4.25 -0.04
N ILE A 80 14.22 4.41 -1.22
CA ILE A 80 13.81 5.74 -1.74
C ILE A 80 12.31 5.94 -1.55
N LYS A 81 11.52 4.90 -1.83
CA LYS A 81 10.07 5.02 -1.88
C LYS A 81 9.42 3.76 -1.34
N GLN A 82 8.45 3.93 -0.47
CA GLN A 82 7.61 2.83 0.02
C GLN A 82 6.16 3.14 -0.35
N ILE A 83 5.54 2.24 -1.09
CA ILE A 83 4.12 2.35 -1.45
C ILE A 83 3.30 1.84 -0.27
N MET A 84 2.25 2.57 0.13
CA MET A 84 1.34 2.08 1.17
C MET A 84 0.67 0.78 0.70
N PHE A 85 0.88 -0.30 1.47
CA PHE A 85 0.40 -1.66 1.14
C PHE A 85 0.97 -2.25 -0.16
N GLY A 86 2.09 -1.72 -0.67
CA GLY A 86 2.78 -2.22 -1.86
C GLY A 86 4.26 -2.50 -1.60
N PRO A 87 5.01 -2.86 -2.64
CA PRO A 87 6.44 -3.08 -2.53
C PRO A 87 7.21 -1.78 -2.30
N SER A 88 8.47 -1.94 -1.92
CA SER A 88 9.40 -0.84 -1.67
C SER A 88 10.40 -0.74 -2.82
N GLY A 89 10.72 0.49 -3.21
CA GLY A 89 11.69 0.83 -4.24
C GLY A 89 12.99 1.32 -3.62
N PHE A 90 14.09 0.77 -4.10
CA PHE A 90 15.44 0.95 -3.57
C PHE A 90 16.37 1.50 -4.65
N ARG A 91 17.29 2.38 -4.25
CA ARG A 91 18.49 2.66 -5.04
C ARG A 91 19.52 1.60 -4.73
N LEU A 92 20.16 1.07 -5.76
CA LEU A 92 21.24 0.12 -5.60
C LEU A 92 22.59 0.79 -5.89
N ARG A 93 23.62 0.39 -5.15
CA ARG A 93 25.01 0.73 -5.45
C ARG A 93 25.91 -0.45 -5.15
N ARG A 94 27.11 -0.45 -5.71
CA ARG A 94 28.15 -1.40 -5.33
C ARG A 94 28.80 -0.99 -4.01
N LYS A 95 29.07 -1.98 -3.16
CA LYS A 95 29.74 -1.81 -1.85
C LYS A 95 31.21 -1.41 -1.99
N ASP A 96 31.86 -1.87 -3.05
CA ASP A 96 33.26 -1.57 -3.37
C ASP A 96 33.51 -0.10 -3.76
N GLY A 97 32.45 0.70 -3.90
CA GLY A 97 32.53 2.13 -4.23
C GLY A 97 32.74 2.41 -5.72
N VAL A 98 32.75 1.39 -6.57
CA VAL A 98 32.82 1.56 -8.02
C VAL A 98 31.49 2.16 -8.50
N PRO A 99 31.51 3.30 -9.24
CA PRO A 99 30.31 3.83 -9.87
C PRO A 99 29.65 2.76 -10.74
N SER A 100 28.35 2.58 -10.61
CA SER A 100 27.60 1.62 -11.40
C SER A 100 26.37 2.24 -12.03
N ILE A 101 25.96 1.69 -13.17
CA ILE A 101 24.73 2.07 -13.88
C ILE A 101 23.46 1.86 -13.03
N LEU A 102 23.57 1.11 -11.93
CA LEU A 102 22.48 0.88 -10.98
C LEU A 102 22.02 2.16 -10.27
N GLY A 103 22.89 3.15 -10.10
CA GLY A 103 22.54 4.40 -9.39
C GLY A 103 21.42 5.20 -10.06
N ASP A 104 21.28 5.04 -11.37
CA ASP A 104 20.36 5.81 -12.23
C ASP A 104 18.91 5.31 -12.13
N TYR A 105 18.71 4.08 -11.65
CA TYR A 105 17.41 3.42 -11.63
C TYR A 105 16.92 3.13 -10.20
N VAL A 106 15.63 2.79 -10.11
CA VAL A 106 15.01 2.31 -8.88
C VAL A 106 14.65 0.85 -9.05
N PHE A 107 14.96 0.04 -8.05
CA PHE A 107 14.76 -1.40 -8.09
C PHE A 107 13.85 -1.90 -6.96
N GLY A 108 13.19 -3.02 -7.20
CA GLY A 108 12.50 -3.77 -6.15
C GLY A 108 13.49 -4.44 -5.19
N LYS A 109 12.97 -4.95 -4.07
CA LYS A 109 13.76 -5.65 -3.04
C LYS A 109 14.40 -6.96 -3.54
N LYS A 110 13.81 -7.56 -4.56
CA LYS A 110 14.10 -8.93 -4.96
C LYS A 110 15.34 -8.99 -5.85
N VAL A 111 16.39 -9.62 -5.33
CA VAL A 111 17.62 -9.91 -6.05
C VAL A 111 17.84 -11.43 -6.10
N ARG A 112 18.24 -11.95 -7.25
CA ARG A 112 18.67 -13.34 -7.40
C ARG A 112 20.02 -13.41 -8.08
N VAL A 113 20.92 -14.23 -7.56
CA VAL A 113 22.25 -14.47 -8.15
C VAL A 113 22.17 -15.66 -9.10
N ILE A 114 22.72 -15.51 -10.29
CA ILE A 114 22.95 -16.57 -11.28
C ILE A 114 24.43 -16.56 -11.71
N GLU A 115 24.86 -17.48 -12.58
CA GLU A 115 26.28 -17.57 -12.97
C GLU A 115 26.68 -16.35 -13.82
N GLU A 116 25.73 -15.83 -14.59
CA GLU A 116 25.87 -14.72 -15.53
C GLU A 116 25.75 -13.33 -14.86
N GLY A 117 25.34 -13.27 -13.59
CA GLY A 117 25.17 -12.00 -12.87
C GLY A 117 23.97 -11.98 -11.91
N PHE A 118 23.36 -10.80 -11.77
CA PHE A 118 22.25 -10.56 -10.85
C PHE A 118 20.95 -10.27 -11.59
N ILE A 119 19.88 -10.98 -11.25
CA ILE A 119 18.53 -10.66 -11.70
C ILE A 119 17.96 -9.61 -10.75
N LEU A 120 17.57 -8.47 -11.32
CA LEU A 120 17.03 -7.31 -10.62
C LEU A 120 15.66 -6.93 -11.19
N GLU A 121 14.80 -6.39 -10.33
CA GLU A 121 13.49 -5.86 -10.71
C GLU A 121 13.59 -4.34 -10.86
N LYS A 122 13.72 -3.82 -12.08
CA LYS A 122 13.83 -2.38 -12.35
C LYS A 122 12.46 -1.77 -12.51
N TRP A 123 12.12 -0.78 -11.68
CA TRP A 123 10.86 -0.05 -11.77
C TRP A 123 10.88 0.92 -12.95
N ASN A 124 9.90 0.84 -13.84
CA ASN A 124 9.82 1.71 -15.01
C ASN A 124 9.25 3.10 -14.66
N THR A 125 8.38 3.16 -13.64
CA THR A 125 7.73 4.38 -13.17
C THR A 125 7.70 4.43 -11.64
N LEU A 126 7.73 5.64 -11.09
CA LEU A 126 7.49 5.89 -9.67
C LEU A 126 6.06 6.36 -9.42
N GLU A 127 5.26 6.60 -10.45
CA GLU A 127 3.88 7.06 -10.30
C GLU A 127 2.95 5.90 -9.93
N SER A 128 2.21 6.05 -8.83
CA SER A 128 1.34 4.98 -8.33
C SER A 128 0.21 4.58 -9.26
N LYS A 129 -0.15 5.43 -10.24
CA LYS A 129 -1.20 5.14 -11.23
C LYS A 129 -0.74 4.21 -12.35
N GLU A 130 0.56 4.19 -12.61
CA GLU A 130 1.17 3.43 -13.71
C GLU A 130 1.83 2.14 -13.22
N MET A 131 1.78 1.87 -11.92
CA MET A 131 2.23 0.63 -11.32
C MET A 131 1.16 -0.47 -11.40
N PRO A 132 1.56 -1.75 -11.44
CA PRO A 132 2.93 -2.26 -11.59
C PRO A 132 3.39 -2.28 -13.05
N ASP A 133 4.49 -1.61 -13.36
CA ASP A 133 5.22 -1.80 -14.61
C ASP A 133 6.72 -1.84 -14.28
N PHE A 134 7.30 -3.04 -14.36
CA PHE A 134 8.71 -3.23 -14.08
C PHE A 134 9.36 -4.20 -15.05
N ASP A 135 10.64 -3.98 -15.29
CA ASP A 135 11.47 -4.82 -16.13
C ASP A 135 12.30 -5.75 -15.26
N ILE A 136 12.27 -7.04 -15.57
CA ILE A 136 13.26 -7.97 -15.06
C ILE A 136 14.53 -7.75 -15.87
N CYS A 137 15.60 -7.37 -15.20
CA CYS A 137 16.89 -7.08 -15.82
C CYS A 137 17.98 -8.03 -15.30
N LEU A 138 18.96 -8.32 -16.15
CA LEU A 138 20.21 -8.97 -15.79
C LEU A 138 21.30 -7.90 -15.68
N TYR A 139 21.89 -7.80 -14.49
CA TYR A 139 23.04 -6.95 -14.21
C TYR A 139 24.32 -7.78 -14.18
N ASN A 140 25.26 -7.46 -15.07
CA ASN A 140 26.60 -8.03 -15.08
C ASN A 140 27.57 -7.10 -14.30
N PRO A 141 28.09 -7.52 -13.14
CA PRO A 141 28.99 -6.69 -12.33
C PRO A 141 30.37 -6.48 -12.95
N ASP A 142 30.81 -7.36 -13.85
CA ASP A 142 32.15 -7.27 -14.46
C ASP A 142 32.19 -6.22 -15.57
N GLU A 143 31.09 -6.09 -16.33
CA GLU A 143 30.94 -5.14 -17.44
C GLU A 143 30.19 -3.86 -17.06
N ASP A 144 29.66 -3.78 -15.83
CA ASP A 144 28.71 -2.74 -15.39
C ASP A 144 27.55 -2.54 -16.38
N SER A 145 27.01 -3.65 -16.89
CA SER A 145 25.96 -3.64 -17.92
C SER A 145 24.63 -4.12 -17.36
N LEU A 146 23.55 -3.43 -17.72
CA LEU A 146 22.17 -3.77 -17.34
C LEU A 146 21.35 -4.08 -18.59
N ARG A 147 20.97 -5.35 -18.75
CA ARG A 147 20.18 -5.83 -19.89
C ARG A 147 18.75 -6.15 -19.44
N SER A 148 17.75 -5.55 -20.09
CA SER A 148 16.35 -5.93 -19.85
C SER A 148 16.04 -7.29 -20.49
N LEU A 149 15.45 -8.21 -19.72
CA LEU A 149 15.07 -9.55 -20.17
C LEU A 149 13.61 -9.59 -20.60
N THR A 150 12.71 -9.02 -19.78
CA THR A 150 11.27 -9.00 -20.03
C THR A 150 10.59 -7.97 -19.13
N THR A 151 9.38 -7.55 -19.50
CA THR A 151 8.53 -6.63 -18.74
C THR A 151 7.37 -7.39 -18.12
N ILE A 152 7.15 -7.23 -16.81
CA ILE A 152 6.05 -7.87 -16.08
C ILE A 152 5.22 -6.79 -15.37
N LYS A 153 3.90 -6.92 -15.49
CA LYS A 153 2.92 -6.01 -14.88
C LYS A 153 2.30 -6.58 -13.62
N CYS A 154 3.10 -7.17 -12.74
CA CYS A 154 2.61 -7.75 -11.48
C CYS A 154 3.77 -7.97 -10.52
N PHE A 155 3.66 -7.48 -9.28
CA PHE A 155 4.70 -7.59 -8.25
C PHE A 155 5.02 -9.02 -7.79
N ASP A 156 4.12 -9.98 -8.01
CA ASP A 156 4.32 -11.38 -7.62
C ASP A 156 4.74 -12.23 -8.83
N TRP A 157 6.04 -12.30 -9.05
CA TRP A 157 6.68 -13.16 -10.05
C TRP A 157 7.64 -14.14 -9.38
N HIS A 158 8.03 -15.22 -10.03
CA HIS A 158 9.10 -16.12 -9.58
C HIS A 158 9.76 -16.81 -10.77
N VAL A 159 11.04 -17.18 -10.60
CA VAL A 159 11.73 -18.07 -11.55
C VAL A 159 11.18 -19.48 -11.33
N SER A 160 10.49 -20.04 -12.31
CA SER A 160 9.94 -21.39 -12.24
C SER A 160 10.91 -22.45 -12.74
N GLU A 161 11.75 -22.09 -13.73
CA GLU A 161 12.74 -23.01 -14.31
C GLU A 161 14.02 -22.25 -14.64
N LYS A 162 15.17 -22.88 -14.39
CA LYS A 162 16.50 -22.39 -14.76
C LYS A 162 17.22 -23.47 -15.56
N THR A 163 17.53 -23.16 -16.82
CA THR A 163 18.39 -23.95 -17.70
C THR A 163 19.68 -23.15 -17.98
N LYS A 164 20.71 -23.76 -18.56
CA LYS A 164 21.99 -23.09 -18.85
C LYS A 164 21.89 -21.82 -19.72
N HIS A 165 20.86 -21.71 -20.54
CA HIS A 165 20.70 -20.58 -21.48
C HIS A 165 19.32 -19.95 -21.43
N GLU A 166 18.43 -20.43 -20.54
CA GLU A 166 17.04 -19.99 -20.48
C GLU A 166 16.57 -19.84 -19.04
N LEU A 167 15.78 -18.80 -18.80
CA LEU A 167 15.02 -18.61 -17.57
C LEU A 167 13.54 -18.57 -17.89
N SER A 168 12.74 -19.35 -17.15
CA SER A 168 11.29 -19.23 -17.18
C SER A 168 10.81 -18.47 -15.95
N PHE A 169 10.04 -17.41 -16.19
CA PHE A 169 9.37 -16.63 -15.15
C PHE A 169 7.88 -16.88 -15.18
N LYS A 170 7.28 -17.08 -14.01
CA LYS A 170 5.84 -17.14 -13.81
C LYS A 170 5.39 -16.00 -12.90
N TRP A 171 4.24 -15.41 -13.21
CA TRP A 171 3.64 -14.37 -12.37
C TRP A 171 2.13 -14.58 -12.25
N PHE A 172 1.57 -14.07 -11.15
CA PHE A 172 0.14 -14.15 -10.88
C PHE A 172 -0.31 -12.93 -10.06
N ASP A 173 -1.34 -12.21 -10.51
CA ASP A 173 -1.84 -11.01 -9.83
C ASP A 173 -3.12 -11.23 -9.00
N GLY A 174 -3.60 -12.47 -8.91
CA GLY A 174 -4.89 -12.82 -8.30
C GLY A 174 -6.02 -13.04 -9.32
N THR A 175 -5.89 -12.49 -10.53
CA THR A 175 -6.87 -12.60 -11.62
C THR A 175 -6.27 -13.12 -12.93
N GLN A 176 -5.03 -12.75 -13.24
CA GLN A 176 -4.29 -13.09 -14.43
C GLN A 176 -2.94 -13.67 -14.03
N GLY A 177 -2.45 -14.60 -14.86
CA GLY A 177 -1.12 -15.15 -14.71
C GLY A 177 -0.51 -15.44 -16.07
N GLY A 178 0.81 -15.51 -16.11
CA GLY A 178 1.55 -15.79 -17.33
C GLY A 178 2.85 -16.53 -17.05
N GLU A 179 3.40 -17.09 -18.12
CA GLU A 179 4.73 -17.69 -18.15
C GLU A 179 5.50 -17.07 -19.31
N VAL A 180 6.73 -16.64 -19.06
CA VAL A 180 7.61 -16.09 -20.09
C VAL A 180 8.98 -16.74 -19.97
N LYS A 181 9.48 -17.24 -21.10
CA LYS A 181 10.84 -17.75 -21.23
C LYS A 181 11.73 -16.70 -21.86
N VAL A 182 12.88 -16.46 -21.27
CA VAL A 182 13.89 -15.54 -21.80
C VAL A 182 15.21 -16.28 -21.98
N ALA A 183 15.95 -15.89 -23.01
CA ALA A 183 17.32 -16.34 -23.21
C ALA A 183 18.28 -15.46 -22.39
N LEU A 184 19.28 -16.10 -21.76
CA LEU A 184 20.39 -15.44 -21.06
C LEU A 184 21.42 -14.91 -22.05
#